data_AF-A0A950PHW2-F1
#
_entry.id   AF-A0A950PHW2-F1
#
_cell.length_a   1.000
_cell.length_b   1.000
_cell.length_c   1.000
_cell.angle_alpha   90.00
_cell.angle_beta   90.00
_cell.angle_gamma   90.00
#
_symmetry.space_group_name_H-M   'P 1'
#
loop_
_entity.id
_entity.type
_entity.pdbx_description
1 polymer ?
#
loop_
_entity_poly.entity_id
_entity_poly.type
_entity_poly.pdbx_seq_one_letter_code
_entity_poly.pdbx_strand_id
1 'polypeptide(L)'
;MQFDLRHNGSGSTATPVVSTDPSWTPPLCWMQPKYTAEQYKQLVQQELQNTQNASGGSVQVVGARQNFHEGEKGAWWYRTYDVDQLTSGSTSPQQVAQCATLPTMVWVKAAAPAPPRAISPEVLSGMAYKAMKLPAAPVQLSPPAANQIVNFSTYAKFSAPLNRVWVTAGFNDLGVNISATTVATPVALRIDAGTPDADPRTCTYRLTQTPSGYQADTSQAACNITYRRSSGQSTYPL
;
A
#
# COMPACT_ATOMS: atom_id res chain seq x y z
N MET A 1 -8.87 6.17 -11.11
CA MET A 1 -8.70 4.97 -10.25
C MET A 1 -9.71 5.08 -9.11
N GLN A 2 -10.30 3.96 -8.72
CA GLN A 2 -11.31 3.87 -7.66
C GLN A 2 -10.91 2.81 -6.64
N PHE A 3 -11.28 2.98 -5.38
CA PHE A 3 -10.98 2.02 -4.31
C PHE A 3 -12.27 1.58 -3.62
N ASP A 4 -12.44 0.27 -3.45
CA ASP A 4 -13.39 -0.30 -2.51
C ASP A 4 -12.69 -0.60 -1.20
N LEU A 5 -13.05 0.18 -0.17
CA LEU A 5 -12.46 0.14 1.17
C LEU A 5 -13.40 -0.48 2.21
N ARG A 6 -14.53 -1.06 1.80
CA ARG A 6 -15.57 -1.57 2.74
C ARG A 6 -15.06 -2.65 3.68
N HIS A 7 -14.00 -3.35 3.30
CA HIS A 7 -13.39 -4.44 4.06
C HIS A 7 -11.96 -4.14 4.52
N ASN A 8 -11.58 -2.86 4.51
CA ASN A 8 -10.29 -2.40 4.97
C ASN A 8 -10.23 -2.39 6.52
N GLY A 9 -9.02 -2.38 7.09
CA GLY A 9 -8.85 -2.16 8.52
C GLY A 9 -9.39 -0.79 8.93
N SER A 10 -10.17 -0.76 10.02
CA SER A 10 -10.80 0.43 10.56
C SER A 10 -10.49 0.58 12.06
N GLY A 11 -10.73 1.78 12.58
CA GLY A 11 -10.39 2.15 13.97
C GLY A 11 -9.13 3.00 14.09
N SER A 12 -8.98 3.68 15.23
CA SER A 12 -7.84 4.59 15.50
C SER A 12 -6.49 3.87 15.62
N THR A 13 -6.50 2.56 15.86
CA THR A 13 -5.31 1.72 16.00
C THR A 13 -4.93 0.99 14.71
N ALA A 14 -5.70 1.16 13.62
CA ALA A 14 -5.40 0.54 12.34
C ALA A 14 -4.20 1.22 11.67
N THR A 15 -3.22 0.44 11.26
CA THR A 15 -1.95 0.94 10.71
C THR A 15 -1.80 0.62 9.22
N PRO A 16 -1.12 1.45 8.43
CA PRO A 16 -0.76 1.08 7.05
C PRO A 16 0.04 -0.22 7.02
N VAL A 17 -0.17 -1.03 5.99
CA VAL A 17 0.62 -2.24 5.78
C VAL A 17 2.08 -1.92 5.46
N VAL A 18 3.02 -2.75 5.93
CA VAL A 18 4.46 -2.64 5.68
C VAL A 18 4.96 -3.95 5.09
N SER A 19 5.74 -3.86 4.01
CA SER A 19 6.29 -5.04 3.35
C SER A 19 7.38 -5.65 4.20
N THR A 20 7.36 -6.98 4.37
CA THR A 20 8.47 -7.73 4.95
C THR A 20 9.57 -8.01 3.92
N ASP A 21 9.26 -7.87 2.63
CA ASP A 21 10.24 -7.94 1.54
C ASP A 21 10.78 -6.53 1.28
N PRO A 22 12.05 -6.23 1.62
CA PRO A 22 12.64 -4.92 1.42
C PRO A 22 12.92 -4.61 -0.06
N SER A 23 12.88 -5.61 -0.94
CA SER A 23 13.09 -5.44 -2.38
C SER A 23 11.82 -5.08 -3.13
N TRP A 24 10.65 -5.28 -2.51
CA TRP A 24 9.36 -4.99 -3.12
C TRP A 24 8.78 -3.68 -2.60
N THR A 25 8.36 -2.82 -3.52
CA THR A 25 7.61 -1.61 -3.24
C THR A 25 6.46 -1.46 -4.23
N PRO A 26 5.31 -0.88 -3.84
CA PRO A 26 4.28 -0.49 -4.78
C PRO A 26 4.85 0.36 -5.93
N PRO A 27 4.27 0.27 -7.14
CA PRO A 27 4.78 0.97 -8.30
C PRO A 27 4.59 2.48 -8.17
N LEU A 28 5.69 3.23 -8.23
CA LEU A 28 5.68 4.70 -8.19
C LEU A 28 4.96 5.33 -9.38
N CYS A 29 4.99 4.69 -10.55
CA CYS A 29 4.40 5.24 -11.77
C CYS A 29 4.01 4.15 -12.77
N TRP A 30 3.09 4.50 -13.66
CA TRP A 30 2.56 3.66 -14.74
C TRP A 30 2.02 4.55 -15.87
N MET A 31 1.76 3.95 -17.03
CA MET A 31 1.02 4.56 -18.12
C MET A 31 -0.47 4.23 -17.96
N GLN A 32 -1.36 5.22 -18.06
CA GLN A 32 -2.81 4.95 -18.10
C GLN A 32 -3.50 5.86 -19.13
N PRO A 33 -4.59 5.42 -19.76
CA PRO A 33 -5.35 6.30 -20.64
C PRO A 33 -5.96 7.42 -19.81
N LYS A 34 -5.99 8.63 -20.37
CA LYS A 34 -6.60 9.81 -19.73
C LYS A 34 -7.56 10.57 -20.62
N TYR A 35 -7.29 10.64 -21.92
CA TYR A 35 -8.10 11.40 -22.86
C TYR A 35 -8.31 10.65 -24.16
N THR A 36 -9.50 10.77 -24.74
CA THR A 36 -9.74 10.54 -26.17
C THR A 36 -9.03 11.60 -27.02
N ALA A 37 -8.99 11.40 -28.34
CA ALA A 37 -8.48 12.40 -29.29
C ALA A 37 -9.21 13.75 -29.13
N GLU A 38 -10.54 13.70 -29.07
CA GLU A 38 -11.40 14.88 -28.97
C GLU A 38 -11.21 15.61 -27.64
N GLN A 39 -11.16 14.87 -26.52
CA GLN A 39 -10.91 15.45 -25.20
C GLN A 39 -9.53 16.11 -25.12
N TYR A 40 -8.50 15.49 -25.69
CA TYR A 40 -7.16 16.07 -25.70
C TYR A 40 -7.10 17.34 -26.55
N LYS A 41 -7.73 17.35 -27.73
CA LYS A 41 -7.85 18.56 -28.55
C LYS A 41 -8.53 19.70 -27.79
N GLN A 42 -9.65 19.41 -27.13
CA GLN A 42 -10.38 20.40 -26.34
C GLN A 42 -9.53 20.98 -25.20
N LEU A 43 -8.82 20.12 -24.45
CA LEU A 43 -7.90 20.53 -23.39
C LEU A 43 -6.85 21.53 -23.92
N VAL A 44 -6.19 21.19 -25.02
CA VAL A 44 -5.14 22.02 -25.62
C VAL A 44 -5.69 23.33 -26.19
N GLN A 45 -6.89 23.31 -26.77
CA GLN A 45 -7.57 24.51 -27.24
C GLN A 45 -7.99 25.44 -26.09
N GLN A 46 -8.41 24.89 -24.97
CA GLN A 46 -8.73 25.66 -23.77
C GLN A 46 -7.48 26.30 -23.17
N GLU A 47 -6.37 25.55 -23.06
CA GLU A 47 -5.08 26.09 -22.61
C GLU A 47 -4.58 27.20 -23.53
N LEU A 48 -4.77 27.07 -24.85
CA LEU A 48 -4.49 28.12 -25.83
C LEU A 48 -5.24 29.42 -25.54
N GLN A 49 -6.56 29.32 -25.38
CA GLN A 49 -7.41 30.48 -25.12
C GLN A 49 -7.01 31.16 -23.81
N ASN A 50 -6.73 30.38 -22.78
CA ASN A 50 -6.31 30.89 -21.47
C ASN A 50 -4.95 31.57 -21.52
N THR A 51 -4.00 31.05 -22.30
CA THR A 51 -2.64 31.62 -22.44
C THR A 51 -2.58 32.82 -23.38
N GLN A 52 -3.45 32.92 -24.39
CA GLN A 52 -3.59 34.13 -25.21
C GLN A 52 -4.12 35.33 -24.41
N ASN A 53 -4.89 35.07 -23.35
CA ASN A 53 -5.39 36.10 -22.44
C ASN A 53 -4.39 36.49 -21.33
N ALA A 54 -3.28 35.75 -21.18
CA ALA A 54 -2.21 36.06 -20.24
C ALA A 54 -1.02 36.68 -21.00
N SER A 55 -0.78 37.98 -20.82
CA SER A 55 0.34 38.70 -21.44
C SER A 55 1.68 38.18 -20.93
N GLY A 56 2.24 37.17 -21.60
CA GLY A 56 3.52 36.55 -21.27
C GLY A 56 3.63 35.13 -21.84
N GLY A 57 3.49 35.00 -23.16
CA GLY A 57 3.40 33.72 -23.84
C GLY A 57 4.62 32.80 -23.63
N SER A 58 4.37 31.54 -23.27
CA SER A 58 5.36 30.48 -23.42
C SER A 58 5.19 29.79 -24.78
N VAL A 59 6.15 30.05 -25.65
CA VAL A 59 6.35 29.48 -27.00
C VAL A 59 6.50 27.94 -27.00
N GLN A 60 6.46 27.27 -25.84
CA GLN A 60 6.61 25.81 -25.73
C GLN A 60 5.36 25.00 -26.07
N VAL A 61 4.16 25.59 -26.05
CA VAL A 61 2.93 24.82 -26.31
C VAL A 61 2.68 24.62 -27.83
N VAL A 62 3.47 25.26 -28.70
CA VAL A 62 3.27 25.23 -30.16
C VAL A 62 3.76 23.93 -30.82
N GLY A 63 4.73 23.23 -30.23
CA GLY A 63 5.29 21.98 -30.80
C GLY A 63 4.41 20.73 -30.63
N ALA A 64 3.52 20.70 -29.63
CA ALA A 64 2.73 19.52 -29.27
C ALA A 64 1.39 19.38 -30.04
N ARG A 65 1.11 20.27 -31.00
CA ARG A 65 -0.26 20.60 -31.45
C ARG A 65 -0.71 20.10 -32.82
N GLN A 66 0.10 19.34 -33.55
CA GLN A 66 -0.23 19.06 -34.96
C GLN A 66 -0.95 17.73 -35.21
N ASN A 67 -0.94 16.78 -34.28
CA ASN A 67 -1.59 15.49 -34.48
C ASN A 67 -2.46 15.09 -33.30
N PHE A 68 -3.70 15.56 -33.29
CA PHE A 68 -4.68 15.23 -32.25
C PHE A 68 -5.29 13.83 -32.43
N HIS A 69 -5.03 13.16 -33.55
CA HIS A 69 -5.64 11.87 -33.92
C HIS A 69 -7.17 11.91 -34.00
N GLU A 70 -7.74 13.04 -34.45
CA GLU A 70 -9.19 13.22 -34.60
C GLU A 70 -9.80 12.16 -35.52
N GLY A 71 -10.92 11.58 -35.11
CA GLY A 71 -11.58 10.51 -35.85
C GLY A 71 -10.88 9.14 -35.77
N GLU A 72 -9.69 9.05 -35.15
CA GLU A 72 -9.06 7.78 -34.85
C GLU A 72 -9.59 7.20 -33.52
N LYS A 73 -9.78 5.88 -33.48
CA LYS A 73 -10.12 5.17 -32.24
C LYS A 73 -8.86 4.87 -31.44
N GLY A 74 -8.75 5.46 -30.25
CA GLY A 74 -7.64 5.25 -29.34
C GLY A 74 -7.74 6.15 -28.12
N ALA A 75 -6.67 6.20 -27.36
CA ALA A 75 -6.54 7.10 -26.23
C ALA A 75 -5.12 7.65 -26.13
N TRP A 76 -5.02 8.84 -25.55
CA TRP A 76 -3.77 9.37 -25.01
C TRP A 76 -3.48 8.75 -23.66
N TRP A 77 -2.40 7.99 -23.59
CA TRP A 77 -1.87 7.39 -22.39
C TRP A 77 -0.83 8.30 -21.77
N TYR A 78 -0.92 8.53 -20.46
CA TYR A 78 -0.03 9.43 -19.73
C TYR A 78 0.76 8.69 -18.67
N ARG A 79 2.01 9.10 -18.52
CA ARG A 79 2.79 8.78 -17.33
C ARG A 79 2.10 9.37 -16.11
N THR A 80 1.70 8.50 -15.21
CA THR A 80 0.99 8.82 -13.98
C THR A 80 1.84 8.37 -12.80
N TYR A 81 1.82 9.17 -11.74
CA TYR A 81 2.56 8.89 -10.51
C TYR A 81 1.60 8.62 -9.37
N ASP A 82 2.03 7.76 -8.45
CA ASP A 82 1.54 7.78 -7.09
C ASP A 82 2.09 9.02 -6.38
N VAL A 83 1.27 10.06 -6.30
CA VAL A 83 1.66 11.38 -5.79
C VAL A 83 2.05 11.30 -4.31
N ASP A 84 1.33 10.52 -3.51
CA ASP A 84 1.62 10.36 -2.08
C ASP A 84 2.99 9.69 -1.87
N GLN A 85 3.35 8.72 -2.72
CA GLN A 85 4.67 8.09 -2.65
C GLN A 85 5.75 9.08 -3.08
N LEU A 86 5.52 9.82 -4.17
CA LEU A 86 6.45 10.81 -4.70
C LEU A 86 6.74 11.93 -3.70
N THR A 87 5.73 12.38 -2.94
CA THR A 87 5.86 13.48 -1.96
C THR A 87 6.23 13.02 -0.55
N SER A 88 6.23 11.71 -0.27
CA SER A 88 6.56 11.15 1.05
C SER A 88 8.01 11.39 1.52
N GLY A 89 8.90 11.86 0.65
CA GLY A 89 10.34 11.97 0.91
C GLY A 89 11.07 10.62 0.95
N SER A 90 10.36 9.49 0.78
CA SER A 90 10.93 8.13 0.84
C SER A 90 11.25 7.55 -0.55
N THR A 91 11.05 8.33 -1.61
CA THR A 91 11.32 7.90 -2.99
C THR A 91 12.76 8.21 -3.38
N SER A 92 13.50 7.20 -3.80
CA SER A 92 14.89 7.36 -4.27
C SER A 92 14.98 8.05 -5.64
N PRO A 93 16.08 8.78 -5.92
CA PRO A 93 16.34 9.33 -7.25
C PRO A 93 16.28 8.29 -8.37
N GLN A 94 16.71 7.05 -8.09
CA GLN A 94 16.66 5.93 -9.03
C GLN A 94 15.23 5.55 -9.39
N GLN A 95 14.31 5.49 -8.41
CA GLN A 95 12.89 5.21 -8.68
C GLN A 95 12.26 6.32 -9.54
N VAL A 96 12.59 7.59 -9.28
CA VAL A 96 12.13 8.72 -10.11
C VAL A 96 12.70 8.62 -11.53
N ALA A 97 13.99 8.31 -11.66
CA ALA A 97 14.65 8.14 -12.96
C ALA A 97 14.02 7.01 -13.78
N GLN A 98 13.67 5.88 -13.14
CA GLN A 98 12.94 4.79 -13.80
C GLN A 98 11.60 5.24 -14.36
N CYS A 99 10.89 6.14 -13.67
CA CYS A 99 9.66 6.73 -14.19
C CYS A 99 9.91 7.67 -15.36
N ALA A 100 11.00 8.44 -15.34
CA ALA A 100 11.37 9.33 -16.43
C ALA A 100 11.67 8.60 -17.76
N THR A 101 11.95 7.29 -17.73
CA THR A 101 12.09 6.47 -18.94
C THR A 101 10.77 6.25 -19.71
N LEU A 102 9.63 6.39 -19.05
CA LEU A 102 8.33 6.33 -19.71
C LEU A 102 8.05 7.65 -20.45
N PRO A 103 7.40 7.64 -21.62
CA PRO A 103 7.00 8.88 -22.28
C PRO A 103 6.00 9.64 -21.41
N THR A 104 6.06 10.97 -21.40
CA THR A 104 5.08 11.79 -20.66
C THR A 104 3.65 11.51 -21.14
N MET A 105 3.48 11.36 -22.45
CA MET A 105 2.25 10.89 -23.07
C MET A 105 2.53 10.15 -24.38
N VAL A 106 1.62 9.29 -24.81
CA VAL A 106 1.67 8.58 -26.10
C VAL A 106 0.27 8.28 -26.60
N TRP A 107 0.03 8.42 -27.91
CA TRP A 107 -1.21 7.97 -28.53
C TRP A 107 -1.17 6.46 -28.76
N VAL A 108 -2.22 5.76 -28.34
CA VAL A 108 -2.36 4.32 -28.52
C VAL A 108 -3.70 4.04 -29.19
N LYS A 109 -3.66 3.47 -30.40
CA LYS A 109 -4.86 3.03 -31.12
C LYS A 109 -5.54 1.90 -30.35
N ALA A 110 -6.87 1.81 -30.43
CA ALA A 110 -7.66 0.87 -29.63
C ALA A 110 -7.27 -0.61 -29.79
N ALA A 111 -6.79 -1.02 -30.97
CA ALA A 111 -6.33 -2.39 -31.25
C ALA A 111 -4.81 -2.58 -31.11
N ALA A 112 -4.07 -1.53 -30.75
CA ALA A 112 -2.62 -1.61 -30.56
C ALA A 112 -2.28 -2.23 -29.20
N PRO A 113 -1.09 -2.84 -29.04
CA PRO A 113 -0.60 -3.27 -27.74
C PRO A 113 -0.56 -2.10 -26.74
N ALA A 114 -0.79 -2.40 -25.48
CA ALA A 114 -0.67 -1.44 -24.40
C ALA A 114 0.79 -0.91 -24.31
N PRO A 115 0.99 0.36 -23.90
CA PRO A 115 2.34 0.92 -23.76
C PRO A 115 3.11 0.23 -22.62
N PRO A 116 4.44 0.35 -22.57
CA PRO A 116 5.24 -0.16 -21.45
C PRO A 116 4.73 0.36 -20.11
N ARG A 117 4.72 -0.52 -19.10
CA ARG A 117 4.20 -0.23 -17.75
C ARG A 117 2.78 0.35 -17.77
N ALA A 118 1.93 -0.12 -18.68
CA ALA A 118 0.50 0.16 -18.67
C ALA A 118 -0.13 -0.20 -17.32
N ILE A 119 -1.19 0.51 -16.95
CA ILE A 119 -2.03 0.15 -15.83
C ILE A 119 -2.49 -1.31 -16.00
N SER A 120 -2.27 -2.09 -14.95
CA SER A 120 -2.44 -3.53 -14.96
C SER A 120 -2.97 -4.01 -13.61
N PRO A 121 -3.42 -5.26 -13.50
CA PRO A 121 -3.76 -5.86 -12.20
C PRO A 121 -2.61 -5.77 -11.18
N GLU A 122 -1.35 -5.86 -11.61
CA GLU A 122 -0.18 -5.70 -10.73
C GLU A 122 -0.02 -4.27 -10.23
N VAL A 123 -0.26 -3.28 -11.09
CA VAL A 123 -0.29 -1.87 -10.65
C VAL A 123 -1.42 -1.66 -9.64
N LEU A 124 -2.61 -2.17 -9.96
CA LEU A 124 -3.78 -2.03 -9.10
C LEU A 124 -3.61 -2.77 -7.76
N SER A 125 -2.97 -3.94 -7.74
CA SER A 125 -2.71 -4.67 -6.49
C SER A 125 -1.70 -3.93 -5.60
N GLY A 126 -0.69 -3.30 -6.19
CA GLY A 126 0.24 -2.42 -5.48
C GLY A 126 -0.48 -1.18 -4.89
N MET A 127 -1.38 -0.56 -5.64
CA MET A 127 -2.19 0.56 -5.14
C MET A 127 -3.18 0.13 -4.05
N ALA A 128 -3.83 -1.03 -4.21
CA ALA A 128 -4.71 -1.60 -3.19
C ALA A 128 -3.94 -1.97 -1.91
N TYR A 129 -2.72 -2.51 -2.05
CA TYR A 129 -1.82 -2.77 -0.94
C TYR A 129 -1.52 -1.46 -0.19
N LYS A 130 -1.13 -0.41 -0.89
CA LYS A 130 -0.81 0.89 -0.26
C LYS A 130 -2.01 1.49 0.48
N ALA A 131 -3.21 1.38 -0.08
CA ALA A 131 -4.43 1.87 0.55
C ALA A 131 -4.89 1.01 1.76
N MET A 132 -4.31 -0.18 1.92
CA MET A 132 -4.70 -1.11 2.98
C MET A 132 -4.19 -0.66 4.36
N LYS A 133 -5.09 -0.79 5.32
CA LYS A 133 -4.81 -0.69 6.74
C LYS A 133 -5.03 -2.05 7.39
N LEU A 134 -4.13 -2.42 8.28
CA LEU A 134 -4.23 -3.61 9.11
C LEU A 134 -4.87 -3.25 10.46
N PRO A 135 -5.89 -3.98 10.92
CA PRO A 135 -6.43 -3.80 12.26
C PRO A 135 -5.40 -4.21 13.31
N ALA A 136 -5.43 -3.57 14.48
CA ALA A 136 -4.60 -3.98 15.60
C ALA A 136 -4.93 -5.41 16.04
N ALA A 137 -3.91 -6.21 16.34
CA ALA A 137 -4.12 -7.54 16.88
C ALA A 137 -4.74 -7.45 18.29
N PRO A 138 -5.86 -8.14 18.57
CA PRO A 138 -6.58 -8.04 19.84
C PRO A 138 -5.91 -8.91 20.93
N VAL A 139 -4.63 -8.66 21.21
CA VAL A 139 -3.84 -9.49 22.13
C VAL A 139 -4.12 -9.12 23.59
N GLN A 140 -4.42 -10.13 24.41
CA GLN A 140 -4.43 -10.07 25.87
C GLN A 140 -3.32 -10.95 26.44
N LEU A 141 -2.58 -10.41 27.40
CA LEU A 141 -1.51 -11.11 28.11
C LEU A 141 -2.02 -11.67 29.44
N SER A 142 -1.50 -12.83 29.83
CA SER A 142 -1.71 -13.47 31.13
C SER A 142 -0.35 -13.89 31.72
N PRO A 143 0.08 -13.33 32.87
CA PRO A 143 -0.54 -12.19 33.56
C PRO A 143 -0.62 -10.92 32.69
N PRO A 144 -1.46 -9.93 33.04
CA PRO A 144 -1.43 -8.62 32.37
C PRO A 144 -0.05 -7.95 32.51
N ALA A 145 0.30 -7.04 31.59
CA ALA A 145 1.62 -6.37 31.58
C ALA A 145 2.02 -5.74 32.93
N ALA A 146 1.05 -5.15 33.66
CA ALA A 146 1.27 -4.54 34.96
C ALA A 146 1.58 -5.55 36.09
N ASN A 147 1.25 -6.82 35.88
CA ASN A 147 1.36 -7.89 36.87
C ASN A 147 2.35 -8.98 36.41
N GLN A 148 3.29 -8.62 35.54
CA GLN A 148 4.33 -9.56 35.10
C GLN A 148 5.25 -9.88 36.27
N ILE A 149 5.46 -11.18 36.52
CA ILE A 149 6.27 -11.68 37.62
C ILE A 149 7.52 -12.33 37.05
N VAL A 150 8.67 -12.05 37.66
CA VAL A 150 9.96 -12.63 37.28
C VAL A 150 9.90 -14.16 37.36
N ASN A 151 10.49 -14.84 36.38
CA ASN A 151 10.54 -16.30 36.24
C ASN A 151 9.19 -17.00 36.03
N PHE A 152 8.12 -16.26 35.74
CA PHE A 152 6.86 -16.83 35.27
C PHE A 152 6.66 -16.61 33.78
N SER A 153 6.08 -17.61 33.11
CA SER A 153 5.75 -17.53 31.70
C SER A 153 4.61 -16.55 31.45
N THR A 154 4.77 -15.73 30.43
CA THR A 154 3.74 -14.86 29.89
C THR A 154 3.04 -15.57 28.73
N TYR A 155 1.71 -15.68 28.82
CA TYR A 155 0.87 -16.20 27.76
C TYR A 155 0.12 -15.07 27.05
N ALA A 156 -0.04 -15.18 25.75
CA ALA A 156 -0.91 -14.34 24.94
C ALA A 156 -2.13 -15.12 24.42
N LYS A 157 -3.28 -14.45 24.40
CA LYS A 157 -4.51 -14.92 23.77
C LYS A 157 -5.19 -13.79 23.02
N PHE A 158 -5.84 -14.09 21.90
CA PHE A 158 -6.69 -13.12 21.23
C PHE A 158 -8.03 -12.96 21.96
N SER A 159 -8.42 -11.73 22.29
CA SER A 159 -9.69 -11.41 22.94
C SER A 159 -10.89 -11.42 21.98
N ALA A 160 -10.61 -11.30 20.69
CA ALA A 160 -11.57 -11.44 19.61
C ALA A 160 -10.88 -12.08 18.39
N PRO A 161 -11.63 -12.76 17.49
CA PRO A 161 -11.05 -13.24 16.24
C PRO A 161 -10.53 -12.10 15.38
N LEU A 162 -9.36 -12.28 14.80
CA LEU A 162 -8.79 -11.37 13.81
C LEU A 162 -9.27 -11.78 12.42
N ASN A 163 -9.92 -10.86 11.71
CA ASN A 163 -10.43 -11.13 10.36
C ASN A 163 -9.42 -10.73 9.28
N ARG A 164 -9.52 -11.39 8.13
CA ARG A 164 -8.89 -10.91 6.90
C ARG A 164 -9.44 -9.53 6.54
N VAL A 165 -8.58 -8.68 6.00
CA VAL A 165 -8.97 -7.40 5.40
C VAL A 165 -8.56 -7.38 3.94
N TRP A 166 -9.29 -6.62 3.13
CA TRP A 166 -8.96 -6.49 1.71
C TRP A 166 -9.37 -5.13 1.16
N VAL A 167 -8.65 -4.73 0.12
CA VAL A 167 -8.93 -3.54 -0.66
C VAL A 167 -8.97 -3.95 -2.12
N THR A 168 -9.94 -3.43 -2.86
CA THR A 168 -9.99 -3.58 -4.32
C THR A 168 -9.69 -2.23 -4.97
N ALA A 169 -8.65 -2.18 -5.81
CA ALA A 169 -8.41 -1.05 -6.69
C ALA A 169 -8.96 -1.35 -8.08
N GLY A 170 -9.66 -0.38 -8.66
CA GLY A 170 -10.29 -0.50 -9.97
C GLY A 170 -9.90 0.64 -10.91
N PHE A 171 -9.86 0.31 -12.19
CA PHE A 171 -9.78 1.26 -13.28
C PHE A 171 -10.79 0.88 -14.35
N ASN A 172 -11.76 1.76 -14.57
CA ASN A 172 -12.80 1.60 -15.58
C ASN A 172 -12.93 2.92 -16.36
N ASP A 173 -12.09 3.09 -17.37
CA ASP A 173 -12.10 4.28 -18.23
C ASP A 173 -11.48 3.98 -19.59
N LEU A 174 -11.94 4.70 -20.63
CA LEU A 174 -11.39 4.67 -21.99
C LEU A 174 -11.09 3.27 -22.55
N GLY A 175 -12.02 2.33 -22.34
CA GLY A 175 -11.93 0.95 -22.85
C GLY A 175 -11.08 0.01 -22.00
N VAL A 176 -10.52 0.47 -20.89
CA VAL A 176 -9.82 -0.36 -19.90
C VAL A 176 -10.74 -0.55 -18.70
N ASN A 177 -11.15 -1.79 -18.44
CA ASN A 177 -11.95 -2.17 -17.28
C ASN A 177 -11.29 -3.34 -16.56
N ILE A 178 -10.50 -3.03 -15.55
CA ILE A 178 -9.75 -3.99 -14.75
C ILE A 178 -9.83 -3.63 -13.26
N SER A 179 -9.71 -4.65 -12.43
CA SER A 179 -9.61 -4.50 -10.99
C SER A 179 -8.64 -5.52 -10.42
N ALA A 180 -8.07 -5.21 -9.25
CA ALA A 180 -7.29 -6.15 -8.47
C ALA A 180 -7.64 -6.01 -6.99
N THR A 181 -7.77 -7.14 -6.30
CA THR A 181 -8.01 -7.20 -4.87
C THR A 181 -6.76 -7.68 -4.16
N THR A 182 -6.26 -6.88 -3.24
CA THR A 182 -5.19 -7.28 -2.32
C THR A 182 -5.83 -7.71 -1.01
N VAL A 183 -5.42 -8.87 -0.49
CA VAL A 183 -5.97 -9.46 0.74
C VAL A 183 -4.86 -9.65 1.76
N ALA A 184 -5.02 -9.11 2.96
CA ALA A 184 -4.17 -9.43 4.10
C ALA A 184 -4.81 -10.57 4.90
N THR A 185 -4.11 -11.70 4.93
CA THR A 185 -4.51 -12.89 5.69
C THR A 185 -3.61 -13.02 6.92
N PRO A 186 -4.17 -12.99 8.14
CA PRO A 186 -3.39 -13.26 9.34
C PRO A 186 -2.82 -14.69 9.32
N VAL A 187 -1.50 -14.84 9.51
CA VAL A 187 -0.83 -16.16 9.48
C VAL A 187 -0.16 -16.53 10.80
N ALA A 188 0.43 -15.55 11.49
CA ALA A 188 1.17 -15.78 12.71
C ALA A 188 1.10 -14.57 13.64
N LEU A 189 1.19 -14.83 14.94
CA LEU A 189 1.48 -13.85 15.98
C LEU A 189 2.97 -13.95 16.32
N ARG A 190 3.71 -12.86 16.15
CA ARG A 190 5.06 -12.70 16.69
C ARG A 190 4.96 -11.86 17.96
N ILE A 191 5.59 -12.34 19.04
CA ILE A 191 5.73 -11.59 20.29
C ILE A 191 7.21 -11.33 20.50
N ASP A 192 7.57 -10.08 20.66
CA ASP A 192 8.92 -9.63 21.04
C ASP A 192 8.87 -9.13 22.48
N ALA A 193 9.76 -9.62 23.33
CA ALA A 193 9.77 -9.30 24.76
C ALA A 193 10.09 -7.82 25.05
N GLY A 194 10.69 -7.11 24.08
CA GLY A 194 11.10 -5.71 24.21
C GLY A 194 12.30 -5.48 25.12
N THR A 195 12.89 -6.54 25.69
CA THR A 195 14.02 -6.48 26.62
C THR A 195 14.99 -7.64 26.37
N PRO A 196 16.31 -7.43 26.59
CA PRO A 196 17.27 -8.52 26.60
C PRO A 196 17.12 -9.48 27.78
N ASP A 197 16.43 -9.07 28.85
CA ASP A 197 16.23 -9.82 30.09
C ASP A 197 15.08 -10.84 30.01
N ALA A 198 14.72 -11.31 28.81
CA ALA A 198 13.69 -12.31 28.61
C ALA A 198 14.22 -13.51 27.83
N ASP A 199 13.68 -14.68 28.16
CA ASP A 199 14.11 -15.96 27.58
C ASP A 199 12.88 -16.84 27.26
N PRO A 200 12.66 -17.19 25.97
CA PRO A 200 13.31 -16.61 24.79
C PRO A 200 12.88 -15.14 24.60
N ARG A 201 13.66 -14.37 23.83
CA ARG A 201 13.36 -12.95 23.53
C ARG A 201 12.20 -12.75 22.53
N THR A 202 11.97 -13.76 21.70
CA THR A 202 10.95 -13.74 20.67
C THR A 202 10.31 -15.11 20.59
N CYS A 203 8.98 -15.14 20.44
CA CYS A 203 8.24 -16.32 20.04
C CYS A 203 7.36 -16.00 18.83
N THR A 204 7.14 -16.99 17.96
CA THR A 204 6.20 -16.88 16.83
C THR A 204 5.24 -18.07 16.85
N TYR A 205 3.95 -17.77 16.76
CA TYR A 205 2.86 -18.74 16.87
C TYR A 205 2.02 -18.69 15.61
N ARG A 206 1.76 -19.84 14.99
CA ARG A 206 0.79 -19.90 13.88
C ARG A 206 -0.60 -19.62 14.41
N LEU A 207 -1.36 -18.82 13.68
CA LEU A 207 -2.76 -18.56 14.01
C LEU A 207 -3.63 -19.75 13.56
N THR A 208 -4.64 -20.05 14.34
CA THR A 208 -5.64 -21.07 14.00
C THR A 208 -6.82 -20.40 13.32
N GLN A 209 -7.17 -20.84 12.12
CA GLN A 209 -8.38 -20.40 11.45
C GLN A 209 -9.60 -21.11 12.05
N THR A 210 -10.59 -20.32 12.46
CA THR A 210 -11.90 -20.79 12.95
C THR A 210 -13.01 -20.19 12.10
N PRO A 211 -14.27 -20.67 12.19
CA PRO A 211 -15.39 -20.06 11.48
C PRO A 211 -15.61 -18.57 11.79
N SER A 212 -15.19 -18.10 12.97
CA SER A 212 -15.32 -16.71 13.40
C SER A 212 -14.11 -15.82 13.07
N GLY A 213 -13.02 -16.40 12.53
CA GLY A 213 -11.79 -15.67 12.19
C GLY A 213 -10.52 -16.37 12.69
N TYR A 214 -9.38 -15.68 12.61
CA TYR A 214 -8.09 -16.18 13.07
C TYR A 214 -7.91 -15.94 14.57
N GLN A 215 -7.43 -16.95 15.29
CA GLN A 215 -7.26 -16.93 16.73
C GLN A 215 -5.84 -17.32 17.14
N ALA A 216 -5.44 -16.85 18.33
CA ALA A 216 -4.22 -17.27 19.01
C ALA A 216 -4.54 -17.60 20.47
N ASP A 217 -4.01 -18.71 20.96
CA ASP A 217 -3.93 -19.06 22.38
C ASP A 217 -2.59 -19.77 22.60
N THR A 218 -1.72 -19.17 23.41
CA THR A 218 -0.35 -19.65 23.63
C THR A 218 -0.18 -20.40 24.95
N SER A 219 -1.26 -20.62 25.70
CA SER A 219 -1.22 -21.29 27.02
C SER A 219 -0.60 -22.69 26.99
N GLN A 220 -0.70 -23.38 25.85
CA GLN A 220 -0.12 -24.71 25.61
C GLN A 220 1.07 -24.67 24.62
N ALA A 221 1.56 -23.48 24.28
CA ALA A 221 2.66 -23.36 23.35
C ALA A 221 4.00 -23.71 24.02
N ALA A 222 4.89 -24.34 23.25
CA ALA A 222 6.23 -24.70 23.73
C ALA A 222 7.15 -23.48 23.94
N CYS A 223 6.88 -22.38 23.23
CA CYS A 223 7.62 -21.14 23.34
C CYS A 223 6.80 -20.17 24.20
N ASN A 224 7.25 -19.81 25.41
CA ASN A 224 6.63 -18.77 26.23
C ASN A 224 7.70 -17.83 26.76
N ILE A 225 7.49 -16.54 26.57
CA ILE A 225 8.41 -15.51 27.04
C ILE A 225 8.40 -15.51 28.56
N THR A 226 9.58 -15.62 29.17
CA THR A 226 9.76 -15.52 30.62
C THR A 226 10.71 -14.38 30.91
N TYR A 227 10.25 -13.39 31.68
CA TYR A 227 11.08 -12.27 32.11
C TYR A 227 11.97 -12.68 33.28
N ARG A 228 13.28 -12.49 33.15
CA ARG A 228 14.31 -12.90 34.13
C ARG A 228 14.70 -11.77 35.08
N ARG A 229 14.24 -10.55 34.83
CA ARG A 229 14.56 -9.35 35.62
C ARG A 229 13.31 -8.47 35.78
N SER A 230 13.20 -7.79 36.92
CA SER A 230 12.17 -6.77 37.19
C SER A 230 12.48 -5.44 36.48
N SER A 231 11.45 -4.64 36.17
CA SER A 231 11.51 -3.42 35.32
C SER A 231 11.76 -2.09 36.05
N GLY A 232 12.29 -2.06 37.29
CA GLY A 232 12.83 -0.84 37.95
C GLY A 232 13.05 -1.01 39.46
N GLN A 233 13.78 -0.18 40.23
CA GLN A 233 14.86 0.81 40.02
C GLN A 233 15.88 0.57 41.18
N SER A 234 16.85 -0.35 40.98
CA SER A 234 18.05 -0.62 41.84
C SER A 234 17.80 -1.19 43.26
N THR A 235 18.66 -2.02 43.90
CA THR A 235 19.97 -2.66 43.57
C THR A 235 19.98 -4.13 44.03
N TYR A 236 20.82 -4.97 43.44
CA TYR A 236 21.31 -6.20 44.10
C TYR A 236 22.71 -5.93 44.65
N PRO A 237 22.87 -5.69 45.96
CA PRO A 237 24.15 -5.87 46.62
C PRO A 237 24.38 -7.36 46.90
N LEU A 238 25.63 -7.81 46.73
CA LEU A 238 26.20 -8.77 47.66
C LEU A 238 26.73 -7.99 48.86
#